data_AF-A0A918YRH8-F1
#
_entry.id   AF-A0A918YRH8-F1
#
_cell.length_a   1.000
_cell.length_b   1.000
_cell.length_c   1.000
_cell.angle_alpha   90.00
_cell.angle_beta   90.00
_cell.angle_gamma   90.00
#
_symmetry.space_group_name_H-M   'P 1'
#
loop_
_entity.id
_entity.type
_entity.pdbx_description
1 polymer ?
#
loop_
_entity_poly.entity_id
_entity_poly.type
_entity_poly.pdbx_seq_one_letter_code
_entity_poly.pdbx_strand_id
1 'polypeptide(L)'
;MGPSPTDAALAADLALPIEELELTVRSYKCLKREGVHSVGELLARSEADLMDIRNFGAKSIDEVKAKLAGMGLALKDSPPGFDPTAAAADTSGAPDDDGNTGFMETEQY
;
A
#
# COMPACT_ATOMS: atom_id res chain seq x y z
N MET A 1 -16.84 20.21 -7.44
CA MET A 1 -16.34 19.07 -6.64
C MET A 1 -14.84 19.21 -6.57
N GLY A 2 -14.28 19.49 -5.38
CA GLY A 2 -12.83 19.47 -5.18
C GLY A 2 -12.33 18.01 -5.23
N PRO A 3 -11.04 17.79 -5.53
CA PRO A 3 -10.48 16.44 -5.54
C PRO A 3 -10.74 15.79 -4.18
N SER A 4 -11.13 14.51 -4.22
CA SER A 4 -11.35 13.69 -3.02
C SER A 4 -10.17 13.81 -2.06
N PRO A 5 -10.39 13.81 -0.74
CA PRO A 5 -9.33 13.93 0.26
C PRO A 5 -8.25 12.85 0.13
N THR A 6 -8.56 11.74 -0.53
CA THR A 6 -7.64 10.65 -0.87
C THR A 6 -6.58 11.07 -1.91
N ASP A 7 -6.93 11.86 -2.92
CA ASP A 7 -5.98 12.29 -3.97
C ASP A 7 -5.03 13.38 -3.46
N ALA A 8 -5.52 14.29 -2.62
CA ALA A 8 -4.72 15.37 -2.08
C ALA A 8 -3.64 14.86 -1.11
N ALA A 9 -3.97 13.86 -0.29
CA ALA A 9 -3.00 13.19 0.59
C ALA A 9 -1.95 12.42 -0.23
N LEU A 10 -2.40 11.66 -1.24
CA LEU A 10 -1.51 10.92 -2.14
C LEU A 10 -0.53 11.87 -2.86
N ALA A 11 -1.01 13.02 -3.34
CA ALA A 11 -0.17 14.02 -4.00
C ALA A 11 0.91 14.59 -3.07
N ALA A 12 0.62 14.73 -1.77
CA ALA A 12 1.61 15.15 -0.79
C ALA A 12 2.67 14.06 -0.56
N ASP A 13 2.25 12.79 -0.44
CA ASP A 13 3.18 11.68 -0.24
C ASP A 13 4.06 11.43 -1.48
N LEU A 14 3.53 11.62 -2.68
CA LEU A 14 4.27 11.52 -3.94
C LEU A 14 5.35 12.61 -4.07
N ALA A 15 5.11 13.79 -3.51
CA ALA A 15 6.05 14.91 -3.51
C ALA A 15 7.15 14.77 -2.45
N LEU A 16 7.02 13.79 -1.53
CA LEU A 16 7.98 13.55 -0.46
C LEU A 16 9.34 13.08 -1.03
N PRO A 17 10.47 13.67 -0.59
CA PRO A 17 11.78 13.22 -1.02
C PRO A 17 12.15 11.87 -0.40
N ILE A 18 12.95 11.06 -1.11
CA ILE A 18 13.43 9.76 -0.59
C ILE A 18 14.32 9.86 0.66
N GLU A 19 14.77 11.07 0.99
CA GLU A 19 15.55 11.37 2.20
C GLU A 19 14.66 11.31 3.46
N GLU A 20 13.38 11.67 3.35
CA GLU A 20 12.41 11.65 4.45
C GLU A 20 11.88 10.24 4.74
N LEU A 21 12.00 9.30 3.81
CA LEU A 21 11.66 7.88 4.02
C LEU A 21 12.61 7.19 5.02
N GLU A 22 13.74 7.82 5.36
CA GLU A 22 14.78 7.27 6.25
C GLU A 22 15.22 5.85 5.83
N LEU A 23 15.39 5.63 4.53
CA LEU A 23 15.90 4.37 3.98
C LEU A 23 17.38 4.18 4.36
N THR A 24 17.87 2.94 4.26
CA THR A 24 19.31 2.74 4.44
C THR A 24 20.12 3.50 3.41
N VAL A 25 21.33 3.90 3.81
CA VAL A 25 22.30 4.62 2.94
C VAL A 25 22.55 3.86 1.63
N ARG A 26 22.42 2.52 1.62
CA ARG A 26 22.56 1.70 0.41
C ARG A 26 21.38 1.86 -0.52
N SER A 27 20.15 1.69 -0.02
CA SER A 27 18.92 1.86 -0.79
C SER A 27 18.84 3.28 -1.36
N TYR A 28 19.08 4.31 -0.53
CA TYR A 28 19.12 5.72 -0.94
C TYR A 28 20.16 5.99 -2.05
N LYS A 29 21.41 5.54 -1.87
CA LYS A 29 22.48 5.78 -2.86
C LYS A 29 22.23 5.08 -4.19
N CYS A 30 21.57 3.92 -4.18
CA CYS A 30 21.22 3.21 -5.40
C CYS A 30 20.09 3.93 -6.15
N LEU A 31 19.01 4.29 -5.45
CA LEU A 31 17.89 5.05 -6.00
C LEU A 31 18.35 6.40 -6.58
N LYS A 32 19.20 7.13 -5.85
CA LYS A 32 19.76 8.41 -6.30
C LYS A 32 20.59 8.28 -7.59
N ARG A 33 21.28 7.15 -7.79
CA ARG A 33 22.07 6.90 -9.01
C ARG A 33 21.20 6.52 -10.20
N GLU A 34 20.04 5.91 -9.94
CA GLU A 34 19.02 5.58 -10.93
C GLU A 34 18.18 6.82 -11.33
N GLY A 35 18.43 7.98 -10.70
CA GLY A 35 17.70 9.22 -10.94
C GLY A 35 16.37 9.30 -10.19
N VAL A 36 16.20 8.50 -9.12
CA VAL A 36 15.04 8.55 -8.24
C VAL A 36 15.38 9.42 -7.03
N HIS A 37 14.61 10.49 -6.84
CA HIS A 37 14.77 11.49 -5.79
C HIS A 37 13.49 11.72 -4.98
N SER A 38 12.34 11.31 -5.50
CA SER A 38 11.03 11.43 -4.85
C SER A 38 10.31 10.09 -4.74
N VAL A 39 9.33 10.01 -3.84
CA VAL A 39 8.42 8.86 -3.72
C VAL A 39 7.64 8.65 -5.03
N GLY A 40 7.21 9.73 -5.69
CA GLY A 40 6.50 9.64 -6.97
C GLY A 40 7.32 8.97 -8.07
N GLU A 41 8.61 9.28 -8.17
CA GLU A 41 9.53 8.61 -9.10
C GLU A 41 9.77 7.16 -8.71
N LEU A 42 9.84 6.87 -7.41
CA LEU A 42 10.01 5.51 -6.90
C LEU A 42 8.80 4.63 -7.25
N LEU A 43 7.59 5.15 -7.09
CA LEU A 43 6.34 4.48 -7.46
C LEU A 43 6.15 4.34 -8.97
N ALA A 44 6.79 5.19 -9.77
CA ALA A 44 6.79 5.07 -11.21
C ALA A 44 7.58 3.85 -11.69
N ARG A 45 8.56 3.37 -10.91
CA ARG A 45 9.38 2.18 -11.16
C ARG A 45 8.71 0.91 -10.62
N SER A 46 8.99 -0.22 -11.26
CA SER A 46 8.57 -1.55 -10.83
C SER A 46 9.57 -2.16 -9.83
N GLU A 47 9.15 -3.18 -9.08
CA GLU A 47 10.10 -3.93 -8.25
C GLU A 47 11.13 -4.64 -9.12
N ALA A 48 10.72 -5.16 -10.28
CA ALA A 48 11.64 -5.76 -11.25
C ALA A 48 12.75 -4.78 -11.68
N ASP A 49 12.40 -3.53 -12.00
CA ASP A 49 13.37 -2.48 -12.34
C ASP A 49 14.31 -2.20 -11.17
N LEU A 50 13.78 -2.11 -9.95
CA LEU A 50 14.59 -1.89 -8.75
C LEU A 50 15.52 -3.08 -8.47
N MET A 51 15.10 -4.30 -8.76
CA MET A 51 15.88 -5.52 -8.57
C MET A 51 17.03 -5.65 -9.58
N ASP A 52 16.91 -5.01 -10.76
CA ASP A 52 17.98 -4.94 -11.76
C ASP A 52 19.08 -3.93 -11.39
N ILE A 53 18.82 -3.00 -10.46
CA ILE A 53 19.81 -2.01 -10.03
C ILE A 53 20.98 -2.72 -9.33
N ARG A 54 22.20 -2.43 -9.81
CA ARG A 54 23.43 -3.02 -9.28
C ARG A 54 23.65 -2.63 -7.81
N ASN A 55 23.74 -3.64 -6.94
CA ASN A 55 23.81 -3.54 -5.47
C ASN A 55 22.48 -3.19 -4.78
N PHE A 56 21.37 -3.26 -5.50
CA PHE A 56 20.04 -3.39 -4.91
C PHE A 56 19.76 -4.86 -4.64
N GLY A 57 19.18 -5.16 -3.49
CA GLY A 57 18.89 -6.54 -3.10
C GLY A 57 17.56 -6.64 -2.35
N ALA A 58 17.15 -7.86 -2.03
CA ALA A 58 15.87 -8.14 -1.37
C ALA A 58 15.64 -7.27 -0.12
N LYS A 59 16.68 -7.04 0.71
CA LYS A 59 16.58 -6.13 1.88
C LYS A 59 16.23 -4.69 1.51
N SER A 60 16.87 -4.14 0.47
CA SER A 60 16.61 -2.77 0.02
C SER A 60 15.20 -2.63 -0.55
N ILE A 61 14.70 -3.64 -1.24
CA ILE A 61 13.32 -3.69 -1.74
C ILE A 61 12.33 -3.76 -0.57
N ASP A 62 12.59 -4.63 0.40
CA ASP A 62 11.73 -4.83 1.57
C ASP A 62 11.62 -3.54 2.41
N GLU A 63 12.74 -2.83 2.62
CA GLU A 63 12.75 -1.51 3.27
C GLU A 63 11.85 -0.50 2.54
N VAL A 64 11.96 -0.43 1.21
CA VAL A 64 11.13 0.47 0.40
C VAL A 64 9.66 0.10 0.51
N LYS A 65 9.33 -1.19 0.36
CA LYS A 65 7.95 -1.70 0.47
C LYS A 65 7.36 -1.42 1.84
N ALA A 66 8.10 -1.67 2.91
CA ALA A 66 7.64 -1.44 4.28
C ALA A 66 7.34 0.04 4.55
N LYS A 67 8.18 0.96 4.04
CA LYS A 67 7.97 2.40 4.18
C LYS A 67 6.77 2.89 3.37
N LEU A 68 6.62 2.41 2.14
CA LEU A 68 5.45 2.71 1.30
C LEU A 68 4.17 2.15 1.95
N ALA A 69 4.19 0.92 2.44
CA ALA A 69 3.04 0.29 3.10
C ALA A 69 2.60 1.06 4.35
N GLY A 70 3.54 1.64 5.11
CA GLY A 70 3.24 2.51 6.26
C GLY A 70 2.49 3.80 5.87
N MET A 71 2.60 4.23 4.62
CA MET A 71 1.91 5.39 4.05
C MET A 71 0.65 5.00 3.26
N GLY A 72 0.31 3.70 3.19
CA GLY A 72 -0.77 3.20 2.34
C GLY A 72 -0.44 3.18 0.84
N LEU A 73 0.84 3.25 0.49
CA LEU A 73 1.36 3.23 -0.86
C LEU A 73 1.92 1.85 -1.23
N ALA A 74 1.95 1.53 -2.52
CA ALA A 74 2.51 0.29 -3.03
C ALA A 74 3.28 0.52 -4.34
N LEU A 75 4.47 -0.08 -4.44
CA LEU A 75 5.21 -0.18 -5.70
C LEU A 75 4.36 -0.87 -6.78
N LYS A 76 4.70 -0.63 -8.05
CA LYS A 76 4.01 -1.18 -9.23
C LYS A 76 4.08 -2.70 -9.41
N ASP A 77 4.44 -3.46 -8.39
CA ASP A 77 4.72 -4.91 -8.46
C ASP A 77 3.81 -5.72 -7.52
N SER A 78 2.53 -5.36 -7.44
CA SER A 78 1.58 -6.21 -6.74
C SER A 78 1.00 -7.25 -7.71
N PRO A 79 1.11 -8.56 -7.43
CA PRO A 79 0.14 -9.51 -7.97
C PRO A 79 -1.29 -9.09 -7.54
N PRO A 80 -2.31 -9.41 -8.34
CA PRO A 80 -3.68 -8.96 -8.12
C PRO A 80 -4.24 -9.62 -6.85
N GLY A 81 -4.38 -8.86 -5.75
CA GLY A 81 -5.02 -9.39 -4.54
C GLY A 81 -4.72 -8.69 -3.21
N PHE A 82 -3.77 -7.76 -3.16
CA PHE A 82 -3.50 -6.99 -1.93
C PHE A 82 -4.04 -5.57 -2.06
N ASP A 83 -5.26 -5.37 -1.55
CA ASP A 83 -5.90 -4.06 -1.42
C ASP A 83 -5.72 -3.55 0.02
N PRO A 84 -4.72 -2.69 0.29
CA PRO A 84 -4.55 -2.11 1.62
C PRO A 84 -5.67 -1.14 2.01
N THR A 85 -6.54 -0.75 1.07
CA THR A 85 -7.74 0.04 1.36
C THR A 85 -8.86 -0.81 1.98
N ALA A 86 -8.82 -2.14 1.81
CA ALA A 86 -9.82 -3.04 2.37
C ALA A 86 -9.62 -3.31 3.88
N ALA A 87 -8.40 -3.17 4.41
CA ALA A 87 -8.11 -3.47 5.82
C ALA A 87 -8.55 -2.38 6.82
N ALA A 88 -8.94 -1.19 6.36
CA ALA A 88 -9.28 -0.05 7.23
C ALA A 88 -10.80 0.15 7.43
N ALA A 89 -11.68 -0.69 6.88
CA ALA A 89 -13.10 -0.36 6.79
C ALA A 89 -14.14 -1.38 7.31
N ASP A 90 -13.82 -2.59 7.80
CA ASP A 90 -14.90 -3.57 8.09
C ASP A 90 -14.95 -4.26 9.48
N THR A 91 -14.14 -3.89 10.47
CA THR A 91 -14.29 -4.45 11.84
C THR A 91 -15.03 -3.54 12.84
N SER A 92 -15.93 -2.69 12.38
CA SER A 92 -16.86 -1.97 13.26
C SER A 92 -18.29 -1.99 12.71
N GLY A 93 -18.97 -3.11 12.97
CA GLY A 93 -20.40 -3.31 12.75
C GLY A 93 -20.93 -4.40 13.68
N ALA A 94 -20.88 -4.15 14.99
CA ALA A 94 -21.65 -4.91 15.98
C ALA A 94 -23.16 -4.56 15.86
N PRO A 95 -24.07 -5.40 16.38
CA PRO A 95 -25.35 -5.78 15.76
C PRO A 95 -26.57 -4.99 16.25
N ASP A 96 -27.56 -4.79 15.36
CA ASP A 96 -28.94 -4.35 15.69
C ASP A 96 -29.90 -5.12 14.74
N ASP A 97 -30.44 -6.28 15.14
CA ASP A 97 -31.79 -6.48 15.71
C ASP A 97 -32.95 -6.00 14.83
N ASP A 98 -33.71 -6.94 14.25
CA ASP A 98 -35.18 -6.87 14.21
C ASP A 98 -35.78 -8.22 13.78
N GLY A 99 -36.76 -8.67 14.56
CA GLY A 99 -37.24 -10.04 14.61
C GLY A 99 -38.16 -10.52 13.47
N ASN A 100 -38.38 -11.84 13.54
CA ASN A 100 -39.59 -12.57 13.12
C ASN A 100 -39.82 -12.83 11.61
N THR A 101 -39.45 -14.04 11.18
CA THR A 101 -40.38 -14.91 10.42
C THR A 101 -40.27 -16.34 10.94
N GLY A 102 -41.26 -16.75 11.74
CA GLY A 102 -41.42 -18.12 12.20
C GLY A 102 -41.89 -19.12 11.13
N PHE A 103 -42.16 -20.34 11.61
CA PHE A 103 -42.70 -21.53 10.92
C PHE A 103 -41.67 -22.28 10.03
N MET A 104 -41.46 -23.61 10.14
CA MET A 104 -42.27 -24.67 10.72
C MET A 104 -41.38 -25.86 11.09
N GLU A 105 -41.52 -26.35 12.31
CA GLU A 105 -41.12 -27.68 12.76
C GLU A 105 -41.95 -28.73 12.00
N THR A 106 -41.30 -29.66 11.30
CA THR A 106 -41.88 -30.99 11.05
C THR A 106 -40.77 -32.02 11.12
N GLU A 107 -40.70 -32.69 12.27
CA GLU A 107 -40.28 -34.10 12.31
C GLU A 107 -41.14 -34.90 11.33
N GLN A 108 -40.49 -35.85 10.65
CA GLN A 108 -40.97 -37.17 10.19
C GLN A 108 -40.32 -37.54 8.85
N TYR A 109 -39.30 -38.41 8.87
CA TYR A 109 -39.49 -39.86 8.78
C TYR A 109 -38.18 -40.60 9.09
#